data_AF-A0A6P0X8U8-F1
#
_entry.id   AF-A0A6P0X8U8-F1
#
_cell.length_a   1.000
_cell.length_b   1.000
_cell.length_c   1.000
_cell.angle_alpha   90.00
_cell.angle_beta   90.00
_cell.angle_gamma   90.00
#
_symmetry.space_group_name_H-M   'P 1'
#
loop_
_entity.id
_entity.type
_entity.pdbx_description
1 polymer ?
#
loop_
_entity_poly.entity_id
_entity_poly.type
_entity_poly.pdbx_seq_one_letter_code
_entity_poly.pdbx_strand_id
1 'polypeptide(L)'
;MNCKYCQSTNLIQQEAPPPHYKKLICSDCGRFQRWLPNPEKQERLDKYKKIIILLQGKPLVGWDGTFVRELYSKLGNIKNFSPKQTTNLDRISEVWGVR
;
A
#
# COMPACT_ATOMS: atom_id res chain seq x y z
N MET A 1 3.37 -21.63 3.12
CA MET A 1 4.26 -20.80 3.96
C MET A 1 4.37 -21.50 5.30
N ASN A 2 5.57 -21.71 5.81
CA ASN A 2 5.80 -22.51 7.02
C ASN A 2 6.38 -21.63 8.13
N CYS A 3 6.20 -22.06 9.38
CA CYS A 3 6.81 -21.44 10.54
C CYS A 3 8.34 -21.49 10.42
N LYS A 4 9.00 -20.35 10.61
CA LYS A 4 10.47 -20.24 10.53
C LYS A 4 11.22 -21.04 11.61
N TYR A 5 10.52 -21.51 12.64
CA TYR A 5 11.14 -22.12 13.82
C TYR A 5 10.87 -23.63 13.95
N CYS A 6 9.64 -24.08 13.70
CA CYS A 6 9.25 -25.49 13.82
C CYS A 6 8.79 -26.12 12.50
N GLN A 7 8.86 -25.37 11.39
CA GLN A 7 8.44 -25.80 10.05
C GLN A 7 6.96 -26.19 9.89
N SER A 8 6.15 -26.09 10.95
CA SER A 8 4.71 -26.28 10.90
C SER A 8 4.05 -25.36 9.87
N THR A 9 3.01 -25.86 9.23
CA THR A 9 2.13 -25.11 8.32
C THR A 9 0.97 -24.41 9.05
N ASN A 10 0.80 -24.68 10.34
CA ASN A 10 -0.30 -24.15 11.14
C ASN A 10 0.00 -22.70 11.59
N LEU A 11 -0.27 -21.76 10.70
CA LEU A 11 -0.16 -20.33 10.95
C LEU A 11 -1.54 -19.71 11.15
N ILE A 12 -1.73 -19.02 12.28
CA ILE A 12 -2.99 -18.36 12.63
C ILE A 12 -2.80 -16.86 12.79
N GLN A 13 -3.89 -16.11 12.60
CA GLN A 13 -3.93 -14.68 12.81
C GLN A 13 -4.41 -14.37 14.23
N GLN A 14 -3.78 -13.41 14.89
CA GLN A 14 -4.25 -12.85 16.16
C GLN A 14 -4.37 -11.33 16.03
N GLU A 15 -5.32 -10.77 16.79
CA GLU A 15 -5.42 -9.33 16.98
C GLU A 15 -4.16 -8.76 17.61
N ALA A 16 -3.92 -7.48 17.33
CA ALA A 16 -2.76 -6.75 17.80
C ALA A 16 -3.20 -5.39 18.36
N PRO A 17 -2.52 -4.88 19.39
CA PRO A 17 -2.76 -3.52 19.82
C PRO A 17 -2.32 -2.51 18.73
N PRO A 18 -2.95 -1.33 18.65
CA PRO A 18 -2.49 -0.23 17.81
C PRO A 18 -1.00 0.06 18.05
N PRO A 19 -0.21 0.39 17.01
CA PRO A 19 -0.62 0.72 15.65
C PRO A 19 -0.71 -0.48 14.67
N HIS A 20 -0.56 -1.71 15.16
CA HIS A 20 -0.54 -2.92 14.33
C HIS A 20 -1.96 -3.45 14.08
N TYR A 21 -2.20 -4.02 12.90
CA TYR A 21 -3.52 -4.57 12.55
C TYR A 21 -3.71 -5.97 13.15
N LYS A 22 -2.93 -6.93 12.63
CA LYS A 22 -2.91 -8.31 13.11
C LYS A 22 -1.49 -8.84 13.08
N LYS A 23 -1.21 -9.84 13.90
CA LYS A 23 0.03 -10.63 13.82
C LYS A 23 -0.27 -12.02 13.30
N LEU A 24 0.67 -12.55 12.54
CA LEU A 24 0.71 -13.95 12.15
C LEU A 24 1.61 -14.71 13.13
N ILE A 25 1.07 -15.74 13.78
CA ILE A 25 1.80 -16.60 14.71
C ILE A 25 1.69 -18.06 14.28
N CYS A 26 2.61 -18.92 14.74
CA CYS A 26 2.46 -20.36 14.63
C CYS A 26 1.59 -20.88 15.78
N SER A 27 0.58 -21.71 15.52
CA SER A 27 -0.21 -22.32 16.59
C SER A 27 0.60 -23.33 17.39
N ASP A 28 1.46 -24.09 16.73
CA ASP A 28 2.13 -25.23 17.37
C ASP A 28 3.27 -24.78 18.31
N CYS A 29 4.03 -23.76 17.93
CA CYS A 29 5.15 -23.26 18.74
C CYS A 29 4.91 -21.87 19.32
N GLY A 30 3.75 -21.25 19.09
CA GLY A 30 3.37 -19.93 19.60
C GLY A 30 4.19 -18.75 19.06
N ARG A 31 5.19 -18.97 18.20
CA ARG A 31 6.15 -17.94 17.81
C ARG A 31 5.58 -16.98 16.77
N PHE A 32 5.82 -15.69 16.99
CA PHE A 32 5.52 -14.61 16.06
C PHE A 32 6.29 -14.78 14.73
N GLN A 33 5.58 -14.61 13.62
CA GLN A 33 6.17 -14.70 12.27
C GLN A 33 6.34 -13.32 11.63
N ARG A 34 5.27 -12.51 11.64
CA ARG A 34 5.26 -11.15 11.09
C ARG A 34 3.96 -10.41 11.45
N TRP A 35 4.01 -9.09 11.30
CA TRP A 35 2.81 -8.25 11.23
C TRP A 35 2.13 -8.43 9.88
N LEU A 36 0.80 -8.46 9.88
CA LEU A 36 0.00 -8.41 8.67
C LEU A 36 -0.28 -6.96 8.30
N PRO A 37 -0.25 -6.61 7.00
CA PRO A 37 -0.60 -5.28 6.56
C PRO A 37 -2.07 -4.96 6.90
N ASN A 38 -2.36 -3.71 7.20
CA ASN A 38 -3.74 -3.25 7.35
C ASN A 38 -4.40 -3.23 5.96
N PRO A 39 -5.51 -3.97 5.73
CA PRO A 39 -6.19 -4.04 4.43
C PRO A 39 -6.56 -2.65 3.88
N GLU A 40 -7.13 -1.77 4.70
CA GLU A 40 -7.55 -0.42 4.28
C GLU A 40 -6.36 0.42 3.81
N LYS A 41 -5.22 0.30 4.50
CA LYS A 41 -3.98 1.00 4.09
C LYS A 41 -3.44 0.44 2.78
N GLN A 42 -3.54 -0.86 2.58
CA GLN A 42 -3.11 -1.53 1.36
C GLN A 42 -4.01 -1.16 0.17
N GLU A 43 -5.33 -1.23 0.34
CA GLU A 43 -6.32 -0.80 -0.66
C GLU A 43 -6.13 0.66 -1.06
N ARG A 44 -5.89 1.55 -0.08
CA ARG A 44 -5.59 2.95 -0.35
C ARG A 44 -4.29 3.11 -1.15
N LEU A 45 -3.22 2.40 -0.77
CA LEU A 45 -1.95 2.42 -1.49
C LEU A 45 -2.13 1.97 -2.95
N ASP A 46 -2.86 0.87 -3.16
CA ASP A 46 -3.11 0.29 -4.48
C ASP A 46 -4.00 1.19 -5.35
N LYS A 47 -5.03 1.81 -4.77
CA LYS A 47 -5.85 2.85 -5.43
C LYS A 47 -4.97 3.94 -6.04
N TYR A 48 -4.12 4.57 -5.22
CA TYR A 48 -3.31 5.70 -5.70
C TYR A 48 -2.20 5.26 -6.65
N LYS A 49 -1.64 4.06 -6.48
CA LYS A 49 -0.70 3.50 -7.48
C LYS A 49 -1.37 3.34 -8.84
N LYS A 50 -2.60 2.82 -8.86
CA LYS A 50 -3.40 2.69 -10.09
C LYS A 50 -3.69 4.06 -10.72
N ILE A 51 -4.08 5.06 -9.93
CA ILE A 51 -4.30 6.43 -10.42
C ILE A 51 -3.04 6.99 -11.07
N ILE A 52 -1.87 6.84 -10.45
CA ILE A 52 -0.60 7.33 -11.03
C ILE A 52 -0.30 6.65 -12.38
N ILE A 53 -0.51 5.34 -12.48
CA ILE A 53 -0.34 4.60 -13.74
C ILE A 53 -1.28 5.14 -14.82
N LEU A 54 -2.56 5.36 -14.49
CA LEU A 54 -3.54 5.90 -15.45
C LEU A 54 -3.19 7.35 -15.87
N LEU A 55 -2.72 8.16 -14.93
CA LEU A 55 -2.32 9.55 -15.17
C LEU A 55 -1.02 9.67 -15.98
N GLN A 56 -0.11 8.70 -15.89
CA GLN A 56 1.14 8.70 -16.66
C GLN A 56 0.89 8.64 -18.18
N GLY A 57 -0.24 8.09 -18.62
CA GLY A 57 -0.67 8.10 -20.03
C GLY A 57 -1.40 9.37 -20.48
N LYS A 58 -1.59 10.38 -19.61
CA LYS A 58 -2.31 11.62 -19.94
C LYS A 58 -1.34 12.74 -20.31
N PRO A 59 -1.72 13.69 -21.19
CA PRO A 59 -0.90 14.84 -21.55
C PRO A 59 -0.90 15.92 -20.46
N LEU A 60 -0.37 15.55 -19.29
CA LEU A 60 -0.22 16.43 -18.13
C LEU A 60 0.90 17.46 -18.37
N VAL A 61 0.60 18.73 -18.12
CA VAL A 61 1.56 19.85 -18.29
C VAL A 61 1.83 20.56 -16.96
N GLY A 62 2.90 21.35 -16.93
CA GLY A 62 3.26 22.15 -15.76
C GLY A 62 3.48 21.32 -14.50
N TRP A 63 2.98 21.82 -13.37
CA TRP A 63 3.19 21.20 -12.06
C TRP A 63 2.59 19.78 -11.96
N ASP A 64 1.39 19.55 -12.52
CA ASP A 64 0.72 18.24 -12.48
C ASP A 64 1.54 17.15 -13.18
N GLY A 65 2.11 17.49 -14.35
CA GLY A 65 2.94 16.56 -15.12
C GLY A 65 4.27 16.23 -14.42
N THR A 66 4.91 17.21 -13.78
CA THR A 66 6.11 16.98 -12.98
C THR A 66 5.79 16.11 -11.76
N PHE A 67 4.73 16.45 -11.03
CA PHE A 67 4.30 15.72 -9.83
C PHE A 67 4.00 14.25 -10.10
N VAL A 68 3.19 13.95 -11.13
CA VAL A 68 2.84 12.56 -11.48
C VAL A 68 4.07 11.78 -11.93
N ARG A 69 4.96 12.39 -12.72
CA ARG A 69 6.20 11.76 -13.20
C ARG A 69 7.14 11.39 -12.05
N GLU A 70 7.30 12.27 -11.07
CA GLU A 70 8.10 12.01 -9.88
C GLU A 70 7.52 10.88 -9.02
N LEU A 71 6.20 10.79 -8.91
CA LEU A 71 5.55 9.69 -8.20
C LEU A 71 5.68 8.37 -8.98
N TYR A 72 5.51 8.42 -10.30
CA TYR A 72 5.63 7.25 -11.17
C TYR A 72 7.05 6.66 -11.12
N SER A 73 8.09 7.49 -11.15
CA SER A 73 9.49 7.00 -11.08
C SER A 73 9.81 6.30 -9.76
N LYS A 74 9.05 6.57 -8.70
CA LYS A 74 9.23 5.98 -7.36
C LYS A 74 8.20 4.89 -7.05
N LEU A 75 7.28 4.56 -7.96
CA LEU A 75 6.07 3.79 -7.69
C LEU A 75 6.33 2.44 -6.97
N GLY A 76 7.38 1.72 -7.36
CA GLY A 76 7.77 0.44 -6.75
C GLY A 76 8.22 0.55 -5.29
N ASN A 77 8.71 1.72 -4.89
CA ASN A 77 9.24 1.98 -3.54
C ASN A 77 8.25 2.71 -2.62
N ILE A 78 7.10 3.15 -3.14
CA ILE A 78 6.10 3.85 -2.33
C ILE A 78 5.41 2.85 -1.39
N LYS A 79 5.58 3.09 -0.09
CA LYS A 79 4.92 2.34 0.99
C LYS A 79 3.70 3.08 1.55
N ASN A 80 3.61 4.39 1.34
CA ASN A 80 2.50 5.23 1.78
C ASN A 80 2.49 6.54 0.98
N PHE A 81 1.31 7.16 0.88
CA PHE A 81 1.14 8.51 0.36
C PHE A 81 0.83 9.48 1.50
N SER A 82 1.46 10.66 1.47
CA SER A 82 1.12 11.72 2.40
C SER A 82 -0.30 12.27 2.11
N PRO A 83 -0.98 12.87 3.10
CA PRO A 83 -2.30 13.47 2.87
C PRO A 83 -2.31 14.45 1.70
N LYS A 84 -1.26 15.30 1.59
CA LYS A 84 -1.10 16.25 0.49
C LYS A 84 -0.96 15.55 -0.86
N GLN A 85 -0.21 14.45 -0.93
CA GLN A 85 -0.09 13.67 -2.16
C GLN A 85 -1.44 13.07 -2.57
N THR A 86 -2.18 12.50 -1.62
CA THR A 86 -3.51 11.93 -1.93
C THR A 86 -4.50 12.99 -2.40
N THR A 87 -4.54 14.17 -1.75
CA THR A 87 -5.39 15.29 -2.18
C THR A 87 -5.05 15.77 -3.58
N ASN A 88 -3.76 15.88 -3.92
CA ASN A 88 -3.35 16.28 -5.26
C ASN A 88 -3.68 15.21 -6.30
N LEU A 89 -3.48 13.93 -5.98
CA LEU A 89 -3.84 12.83 -6.88
C LEU A 89 -5.35 12.80 -7.10
N ASP A 90 -6.17 12.94 -6.05
CA ASP A 90 -7.63 13.00 -6.19
C ASP A 90 -8.02 14.18 -7.10
N ARG A 91 -7.51 15.39 -6.86
CA ARG A 91 -7.76 16.58 -7.71
C ARG A 91 -7.41 16.33 -9.18
N ILE A 92 -6.22 15.82 -9.47
CA ILE A 92 -5.78 15.57 -10.85
C ILE A 92 -6.62 14.46 -11.48
N SER A 93 -6.89 13.40 -10.72
CA SER A 93 -7.67 12.25 -11.20
C SER A 93 -9.11 12.63 -11.57
N GLU A 94 -9.70 13.57 -10.84
CA GLU A 94 -11.02 14.14 -11.12
C GLU A 94 -11.04 14.93 -12.43
N VAL A 95 -10.06 15.82 -12.64
CA VAL A 95 -9.94 16.61 -13.88
C VAL A 95 -9.79 15.71 -15.11
N TRP A 96 -9.05 14.59 -14.98
CA TRP A 96 -8.75 13.69 -16.10
C TRP A 96 -9.67 12.46 -16.19
N GLY A 97 -10.69 12.38 -15.33
CA GLY A 97 -11.70 11.32 -15.35
C GLY A 97 -11.13 9.91 -15.09
N VAL A 98 -10.11 9.77 -14.25
CA VAL A 98 -9.52 8.48 -13.89
C VAL A 98 -9.84 8.17 -12.42
N ARG A 99 -10.51 7.06 -12.12
CA ARG A 99 -10.87 6.64 -10.75
C ARG A 99 -10.54 5.17 -10.51
#